data_AF-A0A2G9YLA4-F1
#
_entry.id   AF-A0A2G9YLA4-F1
#
_cell.length_a   1.000
_cell.length_b   1.000
_cell.length_c   1.000
_cell.angle_alpha   90.00
_cell.angle_beta   90.00
_cell.angle_gamma   90.00
#
_symmetry.space_group_name_H-M   'P 1'
#
loop_
_entity.id
_entity.type
_entity.pdbx_description
1 polymer ?
#
loop_
_entity_poly.entity_id
_entity_poly.type
_entity_poly.pdbx_seq_one_letter_code
_entity_poly.pdbx_strand_id
1 'polypeptide(L)'
;MNFYNGIENIMKRCAREYYKKMPKGDDWHKQLLQQSCLEVSNKAPLFNREIVDGLYQYLSFRHFFIHGYVFKLKKEKMELLIIGVDELWHKIKKQLAKFMSSI
;
A
#
# COMPACT_ATOMS: atom_id res chain seq x y z
N MET A 1 -14.27 -2.27 1.96
CA MET A 1 -12.83 -2.55 2.13
C MET A 1 -12.12 -2.61 0.76
N ASN A 2 -12.39 -1.64 -0.13
CA ASN A 2 -12.11 -1.78 -1.57
C ASN A 2 -10.84 -1.05 -2.04
N PHE A 3 -10.47 0.04 -1.39
CA PHE A 3 -9.33 0.89 -1.78
C PHE A 3 -7.98 0.16 -1.68
N TYR A 4 -7.62 -0.33 -0.48
CA TYR A 4 -6.34 -1.00 -0.28
C TYR A 4 -6.22 -2.29 -1.12
N ASN A 5 -7.31 -3.05 -1.27
CA ASN A 5 -7.31 -4.25 -2.11
C ASN A 5 -6.98 -3.94 -3.58
N GLY A 6 -7.49 -2.82 -4.12
CA GLY A 6 -7.14 -2.35 -5.46
C GLY A 6 -5.64 -2.08 -5.60
N ILE A 7 -5.07 -1.37 -4.61
CA ILE A 7 -3.64 -1.03 -4.59
C ILE A 7 -2.78 -2.29 -4.39
N GLU A 8 -3.22 -3.20 -3.53
CA GLU A 8 -2.56 -4.49 -3.32
C GLU A 8 -2.50 -5.32 -4.61
N ASN A 9 -3.54 -5.30 -5.43
CA ASN A 9 -3.54 -5.97 -6.72
C ASN A 9 -2.52 -5.35 -7.70
N ILE A 10 -2.35 -4.02 -7.68
CA ILE A 10 -1.29 -3.34 -8.44
C ILE A 10 0.08 -3.80 -7.95
N MET A 11 0.32 -3.77 -6.64
CA MET A 11 1.58 -4.23 -6.05
C MET A 11 1.88 -5.69 -6.38
N LYS A 12 0.88 -6.59 -6.32
CA LYS A 12 1.04 -8.01 -6.71
C LYS A 12 1.47 -8.16 -8.16
N ARG A 13 0.88 -7.38 -9.06
CA ARG A 13 1.25 -7.42 -10.49
C ARG A 13 2.68 -6.94 -10.69
N CYS A 14 3.08 -5.83 -10.06
CA CYS A 14 4.47 -5.36 -10.10
C CYS A 14 5.44 -6.36 -9.45
N ALA A 15 5.09 -7.00 -8.34
CA ALA A 15 5.92 -8.00 -7.69
C ALA A 15 6.26 -9.17 -8.64
N ARG A 16 5.27 -9.62 -9.42
CA ARG A 16 5.44 -10.69 -10.40
C ARG A 16 6.19 -10.22 -11.65
N GLU A 17 5.81 -9.08 -12.21
CA GLU A 17 6.28 -8.68 -13.54
C GLU A 17 7.53 -7.80 -13.52
N TYR A 18 7.61 -6.89 -12.55
CA TYR A 18 8.65 -5.88 -12.47
C TYR A 18 9.80 -6.31 -11.56
N TYR A 19 9.46 -6.72 -10.33
CA TYR A 19 10.42 -7.16 -9.31
C TYR A 19 10.79 -8.64 -9.42
N LYS A 20 10.06 -9.41 -10.24
CA LYS A 20 10.26 -10.86 -10.46
C LYS A 20 10.33 -11.69 -9.16
N LYS A 21 9.71 -11.21 -8.08
CA LYS A 21 9.74 -11.83 -6.76
C LYS A 21 8.45 -11.54 -6.01
N MET A 22 7.63 -12.57 -5.80
CA MET A 22 6.43 -12.50 -4.96
C MET A 22 6.78 -12.85 -3.51
N PRO A 23 6.46 -12.00 -2.52
CA PRO A 23 6.58 -12.34 -1.10
C PRO A 23 5.70 -13.54 -0.70
N LYS A 24 6.11 -14.27 0.34
CA LYS A 24 5.45 -15.50 0.83
C LYS A 24 5.45 -15.53 2.37
N GLY A 25 4.71 -16.47 2.96
CA GLY A 25 4.57 -16.61 4.41
C GLY A 25 3.50 -15.67 4.98
N ASP A 26 3.29 -15.69 6.30
CA ASP A 26 2.17 -14.98 6.94
C ASP A 26 2.24 -13.45 6.81
N ASP A 27 3.46 -12.89 6.77
CA ASP A 27 3.71 -11.46 6.63
C ASP A 27 3.82 -10.97 5.18
N TRP A 28 3.40 -11.77 4.20
CA TRP A 28 3.59 -11.44 2.78
C TRP A 28 2.97 -10.10 2.38
N HIS A 29 1.88 -9.69 3.01
CA HIS A 29 1.23 -8.40 2.75
C HIS A 29 2.14 -7.21 3.11
N LYS A 30 2.80 -7.28 4.27
CA LYS A 30 3.74 -6.25 4.73
C LYS A 30 4.99 -6.22 3.86
N GLN A 31 5.51 -7.39 3.52
CA GLN A 31 6.67 -7.52 2.63
C GLN A 31 6.35 -6.98 1.22
N LEU A 32 5.15 -7.21 0.70
CA LEU A 32 4.70 -6.68 -0.59
C LEU A 32 4.67 -5.16 -0.60
N LEU A 33 4.14 -4.56 0.47
CA LEU A 33 4.14 -3.10 0.63
C LEU A 33 5.57 -2.55 0.73
N GLN A 34 6.45 -3.18 1.50
CA GLN A 34 7.86 -2.76 1.60
C GLN A 34 8.60 -2.89 0.26
N GLN A 35 8.37 -3.98 -0.47
CA GLN A 35 8.97 -4.21 -1.78
C GLN A 35 8.61 -3.12 -2.79
N SER A 36 7.40 -2.56 -2.72
CA SER A 36 6.94 -1.47 -3.60
C SER A 36 7.77 -0.19 -3.48
N CYS A 37 8.53 -0.03 -2.40
CA CYS A 37 9.40 1.11 -2.15
C CYS A 37 10.87 0.87 -2.54
N LEU A 38 11.22 -0.35 -2.96
CA LEU A 38 12.60 -0.71 -3.26
C LEU A 38 12.99 -0.27 -4.66
N GLU A 39 14.16 0.36 -4.75
CA GLU A 39 14.89 0.52 -6.00
C GLU A 39 15.65 -0.78 -6.28
N VAL A 40 15.52 -1.32 -7.50
CA VAL A 40 16.12 -2.62 -7.85
C VAL A 40 16.86 -2.49 -9.18
N SER A 41 18.17 -2.68 -9.21
CA SER A 41 18.94 -2.76 -10.46
C SER A 41 18.67 -1.58 -11.42
N ASN A 42 18.77 -0.34 -10.92
CA ASN A 42 18.49 0.90 -11.66
C ASN A 42 17.02 1.08 -12.11
N LYS A 43 16.10 0.29 -11.56
CA LYS A 43 14.66 0.43 -11.78
C LYS A 43 14.03 1.25 -10.67
N ALA A 44 13.28 2.29 -11.05
CA ALA A 44 12.59 3.15 -10.11
C ALA A 44 11.63 2.36 -9.19
N PRO A 45 11.46 2.76 -7.92
CA PRO A 45 10.47 2.14 -7.06
C PRO A 45 9.05 2.46 -7.52
N LEU A 46 8.13 1.51 -7.33
CA LEU A 46 6.70 1.69 -7.64
C LEU A 46 6.11 2.86 -6.84
N PHE A 47 6.39 2.90 -5.54
CA PHE A 47 5.93 3.94 -4.63
C PHE A 47 7.09 4.60 -3.89
N ASN A 48 6.91 5.87 -3.54
CA ASN A 48 7.82 6.55 -2.62
C ASN A 48 7.48 6.20 -1.17
N ARG A 49 8.35 6.62 -0.25
CA ARG A 49 8.21 6.34 1.18
C ARG A 49 6.91 6.89 1.77
N GLU A 50 6.54 8.11 1.38
CA GLU A 50 5.32 8.78 1.85
C GLU A 50 4.05 7.97 1.55
N ILE A 51 3.92 7.47 0.32
CA ILE A 51 2.79 6.63 -0.09
C ILE A 51 2.78 5.32 0.71
N VAL A 52 3.96 4.72 0.90
CA VAL A 52 4.11 3.45 1.62
C VAL A 52 3.71 3.59 3.09
N ASP A 53 4.12 4.67 3.75
CA ASP A 53 3.75 4.94 5.14
C ASP A 53 2.24 5.22 5.26
N GLY A 54 1.66 5.93 4.28
CA GLY A 54 0.20 6.11 4.19
C GLY A 54 -0.53 4.76 4.06
N LEU A 55 -0.10 3.91 3.12
CA LEU A 55 -0.67 2.59 2.87
C LEU A 55 -0.50 1.61 4.04
N TYR A 56 0.56 1.78 4.83
CA TYR A 56 0.79 0.96 6.03
C TYR A 56 -0.32 1.13 7.06
N GLN A 57 -0.89 2.32 7.18
CA GLN A 57 -2.02 2.57 8.08
C GLN A 57 -3.27 1.80 7.64
N TYR A 58 -3.54 1.71 6.34
CA TYR A 58 -4.64 0.91 5.79
C TYR A 58 -4.39 -0.59 5.89
N LEU A 59 -3.15 -1.05 5.68
CA LEU A 59 -2.77 -2.45 5.88
C LEU A 59 -2.99 -2.88 7.34
N SER A 60 -2.49 -2.06 8.27
CA SER A 60 -2.66 -2.27 9.70
C SER A 60 -4.15 -2.31 10.04
N PHE A 61 -4.92 -1.34 9.56
CA PHE A 61 -6.36 -1.27 9.74
C PHE A 61 -7.08 -2.53 9.25
N ARG A 62 -6.70 -3.08 8.08
CA ARG A 62 -7.24 -4.35 7.58
C ARG A 62 -7.03 -5.49 8.57
N HIS A 63 -5.83 -5.63 9.12
CA HIS A 63 -5.53 -6.67 10.11
C HIS A 63 -6.31 -6.44 11.42
N PHE A 64 -6.39 -5.19 11.88
CA PHE A 64 -7.13 -4.82 13.10
C PHE A 64 -8.65 -5.03 12.99
N PHE A 65 -9.26 -4.82 11.82
CA PHE A 65 -10.69 -5.05 11.59
C PHE A 65 -11.08 -6.52 11.51
N ILE A 66 -10.13 -7.37 11.11
CA ILE A 66 -10.35 -8.82 11.04
C ILE A 66 -10.22 -9.47 12.44
N HIS A 67 -9.51 -8.85 13.41
CA HIS A 67 -9.12 -9.53 14.65
C HIS A 67 -9.53 -8.90 16.00
N GLY A 68 -10.24 -7.76 16.13
CA GLY A 68 -10.64 -7.36 17.49
C GLY A 68 -11.46 -6.08 17.69
N TYR A 69 -12.64 -6.26 18.27
CA TYR A 69 -13.51 -5.21 18.81
C TYR A 69 -12.89 -4.51 20.05
N VAL A 70 -12.70 -3.18 19.96
CA VAL A 70 -12.52 -2.25 21.09
C VAL A 70 -13.21 -0.95 20.70
N PHE A 71 -14.53 -0.89 20.85
CA PHE A 71 -15.42 0.00 20.09
C PHE A 71 -15.34 1.50 20.43
N LYS A 72 -14.64 1.92 21.50
CA LYS A 72 -14.68 3.32 21.98
C LYS A 72 -13.53 4.23 21.54
N LEU A 73 -12.33 3.70 21.29
CA LEU A 73 -11.17 4.49 20.81
C LEU A 73 -11.10 4.62 19.26
N LYS A 74 -12.20 4.26 18.58
CA LYS A 74 -12.20 3.81 17.18
C LYS A 74 -12.78 4.79 16.15
N LYS A 75 -13.67 5.71 16.53
CA LYS A 75 -14.33 6.59 15.56
C LYS A 75 -13.35 7.60 14.94
N GLU A 76 -12.57 8.27 15.78
CA GLU A 76 -11.61 9.31 15.35
C GLU A 76 -10.52 8.76 14.42
N LYS A 77 -9.95 7.58 14.74
CA LYS A 77 -8.95 6.93 13.85
C LYS A 77 -9.55 6.44 12.53
N MET A 78 -10.80 6.01 12.52
CA MET A 78 -11.51 5.65 11.28
C MET A 78 -11.79 6.88 10.43
N GLU A 79 -12.27 7.96 11.04
CA GLU A 79 -12.56 9.23 10.35
C GLU A 79 -11.30 9.82 9.72
N LEU A 80 -10.16 9.83 10.43
CA LEU A 80 -8.89 10.29 9.87
C LEU A 80 -8.43 9.46 8.67
N LEU A 81 -8.62 8.13 8.71
CA LEU A 81 -8.30 7.28 7.57
C LEU A 81 -9.22 7.56 6.39
N ILE A 82 -10.52 7.78 6.60
CA ILE A 82 -11.47 8.11 5.53
C ILE A 82 -11.13 9.47 4.90
N ILE A 83 -10.80 10.47 5.71
CA ILE A 83 -10.44 11.82 5.24
C ILE A 83 -9.14 11.78 4.42
N GLY A 84 -8.17 10.94 4.80
CA GLY A 84 -6.89 10.83 4.11
C GLY A 84 -6.90 10.03 2.80
N VAL A 85 -7.98 9.33 2.44
CA VAL A 85 -8.02 8.46 1.25
C VAL A 85 -7.83 9.25 -0.03
N ASP A 86 -8.53 10.38 -0.19
CA ASP A 86 -8.52 11.14 -1.44
C ASP A 86 -7.17 11.79 -1.72
N GLU A 87 -6.52 12.29 -0.68
CA GLU A 87 -5.17 12.84 -0.77
C GLU A 87 -4.15 11.76 -1.12
N LEU A 88 -4.19 10.63 -0.39
CA LEU A 88 -3.31 9.49 -0.67
C LEU A 88 -3.54 8.94 -2.09
N TRP A 89 -4.79 8.89 -2.55
CA TRP A 89 -5.13 8.46 -3.89
C TRP A 89 -4.57 9.40 -4.96
N HIS A 90 -4.60 10.71 -4.75
CA HIS A 90 -3.96 11.67 -5.65
C HIS A 90 -2.44 11.45 -5.74
N LYS A 91 -1.78 11.25 -4.59
CA LYS A 91 -0.34 10.95 -4.55
C LYS A 91 -0.03 9.65 -5.29
N ILE A 92 -0.82 8.60 -5.07
CA ILE A 92 -0.68 7.31 -5.76
C ILE A 92 -0.83 7.46 -7.27
N LYS A 93 -1.88 8.14 -7.75
CA LYS A 93 -2.08 8.35 -9.20
C LYS A 93 -0.88 9.06 -9.84
N LYS A 94 -0.39 10.13 -9.22
CA LYS A 94 0.77 10.88 -9.70
C LYS A 94 2.03 10.01 -9.74
N GLN A 95 2.25 9.23 -8.69
CA GLN A 95 3.39 8.33 -8.59
C GLN A 95 3.31 7.20 -9.62
N LEU A 96 2.13 6.59 -9.83
CA LEU A 96 1.93 5.57 -10.86
C LEU A 96 2.17 6.13 -12.27
N ALA A 97 1.70 7.34 -12.57
CA ALA A 97 1.98 7.99 -13.83
C ALA A 97 3.49 8.21 -14.03
N LYS A 98 4.19 8.71 -13.02
CA LYS A 98 5.65 8.88 -13.04
C LYS A 98 6.38 7.54 -13.23
N PHE A 99 5.95 6.52 -12.50
CA PHE A 99 6.51 5.18 -12.58
C PHE A 99 6.36 4.64 -14.00
N MET A 100 5.17 4.69 -14.59
CA MET A 100 4.90 4.21 -15.95
C MET A 100 5.71 4.95 -17.03
N SER A 101 6.05 6.22 -16.84
CA SER A 101 6.94 6.97 -17.74
C SER A 101 8.42 6.61 -17.60
N SER A 102 8.80 5.85 -16.56
CA SER A 102 10.19 5.47 -16.24
C SER A 102 10.54 4.02 -16.56
N ILE A 103 9.60 3.25 -17.13
CA ILE A 103 9.77 1.85 -17.53
C ILE A 103 9.76 1.77 -19.06
#